data_AF-A0A256XPX6-F1
#
_entry.id   AF-A0A256XPX6-F1
#
_cell.length_a   1.000
_cell.length_b   1.000
_cell.length_c   1.000
_cell.angle_alpha   90.00
_cell.angle_beta   90.00
_cell.angle_gamma   90.00
#
_symmetry.space_group_name_H-M   'P 1'
#
loop_
_entity.id
_entity.type
_entity.pdbx_description
1 polymer ?
#
loop_
_entity_poly.entity_id
_entity_poly.type
_entity_poly.pdbx_seq_one_letter_code
_entity_poly.pdbx_strand_id
1 'polypeptide(L)'
;MRILNILIIISLLISLPITHSNSENSEDQEIYKYIIICPSTFEHNFKNLIKYKSNYITSKIITIEDIVSNKDFWVNGTYGDATNNSNGNPWIIDDLEVYQNFSLFNDTQAKIRNFIRFAYDIWETEYVLLGGDHEHLPSRRFYCYVSNWTNTVKIKPIQSAIISDHYFSALNGSWNNDCDLRFGEEKADSIAEEADFKSEIFIGRAPVNDKNDVNIFVHKVISYETTEKPKGVQLHQSYIQPSKIPDTTHVVENCAKWIPEHYQIERLYEQNEKVTKDQWINTFHNNEKFLFYQVGNGYNDELFSWYQLSWDGAQREIFSVLDVGELHNSFYPIHISISCQTSDFSENECLAEELLLTQRGGASACIGNTEVGCLNITDATKYSSEFFERIFYELFENETKNLARILQNAKEFFINRIFSENQYRWCFYELVLLGDPETPSLETRENINNDFKTFFVDDDYIFNQPGWNITHFSSIQSAIDKIDEFSTIIINPGTYIEHIIINKTLLIHGSDMNTTIITNKDNKKPILTLQCHSTTISNITIKNGLRSQNDYPESLLYIKEDLLNKMFF
;
A
#
# COMPACT_ATOMS: atom_id res chain seq x y z
N MET A 1 -73.20 21.83 -28.84
CA MET A 1 -72.92 20.56 -28.11
C MET A 1 -71.50 20.13 -28.50
N ARG A 2 -70.49 20.56 -27.72
CA ARG A 2 -69.73 19.73 -26.75
C ARG A 2 -68.93 18.62 -27.45
N ILE A 3 -67.66 18.84 -27.82
CA ILE A 3 -66.39 18.93 -27.04
C ILE A 3 -65.74 17.55 -26.80
N LEU A 4 -64.55 17.43 -27.42
CA LEU A 4 -63.31 16.67 -27.13
C LEU A 4 -63.35 15.24 -26.57
N ASN A 5 -62.65 14.36 -27.30
CA ASN A 5 -62.17 13.04 -26.91
C ASN A 5 -60.90 13.14 -26.06
N ILE A 6 -60.87 12.43 -24.92
CA ILE A 6 -59.66 11.91 -24.28
C ILE A 6 -59.95 10.45 -23.90
N LEU A 7 -59.15 9.52 -24.43
CA LEU A 7 -59.14 8.11 -24.04
C LEU A 7 -58.23 7.92 -22.82
N ILE A 8 -58.74 7.28 -21.77
CA ILE A 8 -57.97 6.65 -20.69
C ILE A 8 -58.32 5.16 -20.73
N ILE A 9 -57.31 4.31 -20.90
CA ILE A 9 -57.44 2.84 -20.78
C ILE A 9 -56.89 2.44 -19.41
N ILE A 10 -57.72 1.66 -18.71
CA ILE A 10 -57.53 1.06 -17.40
C ILE A 10 -56.75 -0.26 -17.57
N SER A 11 -55.74 -0.50 -16.73
CA SER A 11 -55.23 -1.86 -16.45
C SER A 11 -55.39 -2.19 -14.96
N LEU A 12 -56.08 -3.30 -14.71
CA LEU A 12 -56.27 -3.93 -13.41
C LEU A 12 -54.99 -4.65 -12.97
N LEU A 13 -54.56 -4.46 -11.72
CA LEU A 13 -53.78 -5.44 -10.98
C LEU A 13 -54.45 -5.65 -9.61
N ILE A 14 -54.72 -6.91 -9.32
CA ILE A 14 -55.50 -7.41 -8.18
C ILE A 14 -54.63 -7.34 -6.93
N SER A 15 -55.06 -6.56 -5.94
CA SER A 15 -54.54 -6.58 -4.58
C SER A 15 -55.25 -7.68 -3.77
N LEU A 16 -54.49 -8.54 -3.09
CA LEU A 16 -54.98 -9.33 -1.95
C LEU A 16 -54.19 -8.92 -0.70
N PRO A 17 -54.86 -8.61 0.43
CA PRO A 17 -54.20 -8.13 1.64
C PRO A 17 -53.87 -9.30 2.59
N ILE A 18 -52.71 -9.26 3.22
CA ILE A 18 -52.46 -9.97 4.48
C ILE A 18 -51.94 -8.94 5.47
N THR A 19 -52.70 -8.74 6.54
CA THR A 19 -52.37 -7.83 7.64
C THR A 19 -51.71 -8.57 8.80
N HIS A 20 -50.57 -8.03 9.23
CA HIS A 20 -49.99 -7.96 10.57
C HIS A 20 -49.40 -9.21 11.26
N SER A 21 -48.10 -9.15 11.48
CA SER A 21 -47.55 -8.87 12.82
C SER A 21 -46.32 -7.97 12.73
N ASN A 22 -46.44 -6.73 13.24
CA ASN A 22 -45.32 -5.80 13.40
C ASN A 22 -44.37 -6.32 14.48
N SER A 23 -43.20 -6.82 14.05
CA SER A 23 -41.94 -6.69 14.76
C SER A 23 -40.79 -6.96 13.79
N GLU A 24 -40.73 -6.21 12.69
CA GLU A 24 -39.51 -6.13 11.89
C GLU A 24 -38.68 -4.99 12.47
N ASN A 25 -37.66 -5.35 13.25
CA ASN A 25 -36.47 -4.53 13.32
C ASN A 25 -36.04 -4.32 11.87
N SER A 26 -36.06 -3.08 11.38
CA SER A 26 -35.22 -2.75 10.23
C SER A 26 -33.78 -2.99 10.70
N GLU A 27 -33.22 -4.16 10.40
CA GLU A 27 -31.78 -4.33 10.42
C GLU A 27 -31.24 -3.29 9.44
N ASP A 28 -30.66 -2.21 9.97
CA ASP A 28 -29.93 -1.26 9.15
C ASP A 28 -28.91 -2.07 8.35
N GLN A 29 -29.04 -2.07 7.02
CA GLN A 29 -28.14 -2.79 6.14
C GLN A 29 -26.72 -2.34 6.45
N GLU A 30 -25.85 -3.27 6.85
CA GLU A 30 -24.45 -2.97 7.13
C GLU A 30 -23.77 -2.49 5.84
N ILE A 31 -23.28 -1.23 5.80
CA ILE A 31 -22.55 -0.67 4.65
C ILE A 31 -21.10 -0.40 5.07
N TYR A 32 -20.15 -1.03 4.38
CA TYR A 32 -18.71 -0.85 4.59
C TYR A 32 -18.00 -0.63 3.25
N LYS A 33 -17.79 0.63 2.89
CA LYS A 33 -17.17 1.05 1.63
C LYS A 33 -15.67 0.76 1.56
N TYR A 34 -15.00 0.69 2.71
CA TYR A 34 -13.59 0.32 2.82
C TYR A 34 -13.42 -0.85 3.79
N ILE A 35 -12.69 -1.89 3.39
CA ILE A 35 -12.36 -2.98 4.30
C ILE A 35 -10.87 -3.30 4.28
N ILE A 36 -10.37 -3.78 5.42
CA ILE A 36 -9.02 -4.37 5.54
C ILE A 36 -9.20 -5.87 5.73
N ILE A 37 -8.60 -6.66 4.86
CA ILE A 37 -8.51 -8.12 5.01
C ILE A 37 -7.11 -8.44 5.50
N CYS A 38 -6.97 -9.00 6.70
CA CYS A 38 -5.67 -9.31 7.29
C CYS A 38 -5.72 -10.60 8.14
N PRO A 39 -4.58 -11.22 8.50
CA PRO A 39 -4.56 -12.23 9.54
C PRO A 39 -5.03 -11.68 10.89
N SER A 40 -5.62 -12.54 11.73
CA SER A 40 -6.05 -12.18 13.09
C SER A 40 -4.94 -11.58 13.96
N THR A 41 -3.68 -11.94 13.71
CA THR A 41 -2.50 -11.41 14.42
C THR A 41 -2.25 -9.92 14.19
N PHE A 42 -2.74 -9.35 13.07
CA PHE A 42 -2.56 -7.94 12.69
C PHE A 42 -3.80 -7.09 12.96
N GLU A 43 -4.95 -7.71 13.28
CA GLU A 43 -6.23 -7.03 13.48
C GLU A 43 -6.12 -5.85 14.46
N HIS A 44 -5.43 -6.04 15.58
CA HIS A 44 -5.26 -4.99 16.60
C HIS A 44 -4.49 -3.78 16.07
N ASN A 45 -3.43 -4.00 15.28
CA ASN A 45 -2.55 -2.95 14.78
C ASN A 45 -3.23 -2.11 13.67
N PHE A 46 -4.08 -2.73 12.85
CA PHE A 46 -4.86 -2.02 11.84
C PHE A 46 -6.02 -1.19 12.41
N LYS A 47 -6.38 -1.33 13.70
CA LYS A 47 -7.48 -0.55 14.32
C LYS A 47 -7.26 0.95 14.23
N ASN A 48 -6.01 1.40 14.28
CA ASN A 48 -5.68 2.82 14.13
C ASN A 48 -6.04 3.34 12.73
N LEU A 49 -5.77 2.55 11.68
CA LEU A 49 -6.15 2.91 10.32
C LEU A 49 -7.66 2.92 10.15
N ILE A 50 -8.38 1.91 10.64
CA ILE A 50 -9.86 1.92 10.61
C ILE A 50 -10.44 3.11 11.35
N LYS A 51 -9.94 3.41 12.55
CA LYS A 51 -10.42 4.56 13.34
C LYS A 51 -10.21 5.87 12.60
N TYR A 52 -9.09 6.01 11.89
CA TYR A 52 -8.80 7.17 11.06
C TYR A 52 -9.72 7.23 9.83
N LYS A 53 -9.79 6.15 9.03
CA LYS A 53 -10.60 6.07 7.80
C LYS A 53 -12.10 6.22 8.07
N SER A 54 -12.58 5.75 9.23
CA SER A 54 -13.99 5.86 9.65
C SER A 54 -14.51 7.30 9.79
N ASN A 55 -13.63 8.32 9.77
CA ASN A 55 -14.06 9.72 9.70
C ASN A 55 -14.52 10.14 8.30
N TYR A 56 -14.14 9.38 7.27
CA TYR A 56 -14.30 9.72 5.86
C TYR A 56 -15.09 8.68 5.08
N ILE A 57 -14.97 7.41 5.47
CA ILE A 57 -15.53 6.27 4.75
C ILE A 57 -15.91 5.15 5.73
N THR A 58 -17.06 4.50 5.53
CA THR A 58 -17.47 3.39 6.41
C THR A 58 -16.49 2.24 6.29
N SER A 59 -15.88 1.85 7.41
CA SER A 59 -14.67 1.02 7.41
C SER A 59 -14.78 -0.19 8.34
N LYS A 60 -14.26 -1.37 7.94
CA LYS A 60 -14.23 -2.60 8.77
C LYS A 60 -12.96 -3.43 8.56
N ILE A 61 -12.44 -4.05 9.62
CA ILE A 61 -11.42 -5.12 9.50
C ILE A 61 -12.13 -6.47 9.47
N ILE A 62 -11.66 -7.36 8.60
CA ILE A 62 -12.11 -8.74 8.47
C ILE A 62 -10.88 -9.64 8.50
N THR A 63 -10.94 -10.72 9.28
CA THR A 63 -9.82 -11.65 9.38
C THR A 63 -9.87 -12.72 8.29
N ILE A 64 -8.70 -13.16 7.82
CA ILE A 64 -8.59 -14.28 6.88
C ILE A 64 -9.20 -15.56 7.49
N GLU A 65 -9.04 -15.76 8.80
CA GLU A 65 -9.56 -16.90 9.53
C GLU A 65 -11.10 -16.92 9.56
N ASP A 66 -11.75 -15.77 9.73
CA ASP A 66 -13.20 -15.64 9.63
C ASP A 66 -13.70 -15.99 8.22
N ILE A 67 -13.01 -15.50 7.19
CA ILE A 67 -13.33 -15.81 5.79
C ILE A 67 -13.17 -17.30 5.50
N VAL A 68 -12.01 -17.88 5.83
CA VAL A 68 -11.68 -19.26 5.47
C VAL A 68 -12.57 -20.27 6.19
N SER A 69 -13.03 -19.95 7.41
CA SER A 69 -13.91 -20.81 8.19
C SER A 69 -15.38 -20.74 7.77
N ASN A 70 -15.81 -19.66 7.10
CA ASN A 70 -17.17 -19.52 6.60
C ASN A 70 -17.39 -20.33 5.30
N LYS A 71 -18.33 -21.28 5.36
CA LYS A 71 -18.66 -22.17 4.24
C LYS A 71 -19.34 -21.48 3.07
N ASP A 72 -19.92 -20.29 3.26
CA ASP A 72 -20.52 -19.52 2.16
C ASP A 72 -19.48 -19.09 1.11
N PHE A 73 -18.20 -18.99 1.50
CA PHE A 73 -17.10 -18.58 0.63
C PHE A 73 -16.30 -19.76 0.09
N TRP A 74 -16.64 -20.99 0.48
CA TRP A 74 -16.01 -22.20 -0.07
C TRP A 74 -16.47 -22.41 -1.50
N VAL A 75 -15.74 -23.23 -2.26
CA VAL A 75 -16.02 -23.49 -3.68
C VAL A 75 -17.48 -23.81 -3.98
N ASN A 76 -18.17 -24.55 -3.11
CA ASN A 76 -19.59 -24.93 -3.23
C ASN A 76 -20.53 -24.14 -2.29
N GLY A 77 -20.04 -23.04 -1.73
CA GLY A 77 -20.81 -22.11 -0.91
C GLY A 77 -21.62 -21.13 -1.75
N THR A 78 -22.45 -20.32 -1.09
CA THR A 78 -23.33 -19.33 -1.72
C THR A 78 -22.61 -18.41 -2.72
N TYR A 79 -21.37 -18.01 -2.43
CA TYR A 79 -20.54 -17.14 -3.30
C TYR A 79 -19.40 -17.90 -4.00
N GLY A 80 -19.38 -19.23 -3.89
CA GLY A 80 -18.32 -20.08 -4.40
C GLY A 80 -18.35 -20.27 -5.92
N ASP A 81 -17.18 -20.54 -6.51
CA ASP A 81 -17.03 -20.71 -7.96
C ASP A 81 -17.78 -21.92 -8.56
N ALA A 82 -18.25 -22.87 -7.74
CA ALA A 82 -19.10 -24.01 -8.15
C ALA A 82 -20.61 -23.75 -7.98
N THR A 83 -20.99 -22.55 -7.56
CA THR A 83 -22.39 -22.11 -7.45
C THR A 83 -22.63 -21.07 -8.53
N ASN A 84 -23.66 -21.24 -9.36
CA ASN A 84 -24.01 -20.34 -10.46
C ASN A 84 -25.20 -19.43 -10.11
N ASN A 85 -25.56 -18.56 -11.06
CA ASN A 85 -26.63 -17.57 -10.91
C ASN A 85 -27.98 -18.20 -10.58
N SER A 86 -28.36 -19.29 -11.26
CA SER A 86 -29.59 -20.03 -10.96
C SER A 86 -29.63 -20.62 -9.54
N ASN A 87 -28.47 -20.78 -8.90
CA ASN A 87 -28.32 -21.26 -7.52
C ASN A 87 -27.92 -20.16 -6.52
N GLY A 88 -28.04 -18.88 -6.90
CA GLY A 88 -27.89 -17.75 -5.99
C GLY A 88 -26.53 -17.05 -6.00
N ASN A 89 -25.60 -17.43 -6.89
CA ASN A 89 -24.34 -16.72 -7.08
C ASN A 89 -24.36 -15.92 -8.40
N PRO A 90 -24.63 -14.60 -8.38
CA PRO A 90 -24.76 -13.80 -9.60
C PRO A 90 -23.44 -13.63 -10.38
N TRP A 91 -22.30 -13.97 -9.77
CA TRP A 91 -20.96 -13.78 -10.33
C TRP A 91 -20.51 -14.90 -11.26
N ILE A 92 -21.22 -16.03 -11.26
CA ILE A 92 -20.93 -17.20 -12.07
C ILE A 92 -22.12 -17.47 -12.98
N ILE A 93 -21.90 -17.33 -14.29
CA ILE A 93 -22.92 -17.60 -15.30
C ILE A 93 -23.23 -19.11 -15.29
N ASP A 94 -24.50 -19.45 -15.48
CA ASP A 94 -24.94 -20.85 -15.60
C ASP A 94 -24.12 -21.58 -16.69
N ASP A 95 -23.73 -22.83 -16.40
CA ASP A 95 -22.87 -23.69 -17.22
C ASP A 95 -21.38 -23.30 -17.25
N LEU A 96 -20.97 -22.23 -16.55
CA LEU A 96 -19.56 -21.84 -16.35
C LEU A 96 -19.07 -22.06 -14.91
N GLU A 97 -19.88 -22.68 -14.05
CA GLU A 97 -19.44 -23.04 -12.71
C GLU A 97 -18.31 -24.09 -12.72
N VAL A 98 -17.46 -24.03 -11.71
CA VAL A 98 -16.43 -25.03 -11.46
C VAL A 98 -17.10 -26.36 -11.11
N TYR A 99 -16.77 -27.42 -11.86
CA TYR A 99 -17.34 -28.77 -11.66
C TYR A 99 -16.29 -29.83 -11.32
N GLN A 100 -15.00 -29.50 -11.38
CA GLN A 100 -13.89 -30.39 -11.07
C GLN A 100 -12.73 -29.62 -10.43
N ASN A 101 -11.71 -30.35 -9.96
CA ASN A 101 -10.51 -29.76 -9.34
C ASN A 101 -10.80 -28.74 -8.23
N PHE A 102 -11.85 -28.99 -7.44
CA PHE A 102 -12.33 -28.12 -6.36
C PHE A 102 -11.25 -27.63 -5.39
N SER A 103 -10.17 -28.38 -5.19
CA SER A 103 -9.05 -27.93 -4.35
C SER A 103 -8.40 -26.65 -4.87
N LEU A 104 -8.34 -26.43 -6.19
CA LEU A 104 -7.77 -25.21 -6.80
C LEU A 104 -8.64 -23.97 -6.56
N PHE A 105 -9.95 -24.17 -6.37
CA PHE A 105 -10.96 -23.13 -6.19
C PHE A 105 -11.45 -23.01 -4.74
N ASN A 106 -10.87 -23.80 -3.83
CA ASN A 106 -11.18 -23.78 -2.40
C ASN A 106 -9.96 -23.39 -1.57
N ASP A 107 -8.93 -22.85 -2.22
CA ASP A 107 -7.77 -22.27 -1.58
C ASP A 107 -8.10 -20.90 -0.93
N THR A 108 -7.15 -20.35 -0.18
CA THR A 108 -7.36 -19.10 0.57
C THR A 108 -7.68 -17.93 -0.35
N GLN A 109 -6.96 -17.76 -1.47
CA GLN A 109 -7.22 -16.72 -2.46
C GLN A 109 -8.65 -16.77 -3.01
N ALA A 110 -9.15 -17.96 -3.39
CA ALA A 110 -10.51 -18.11 -3.91
C ALA A 110 -11.56 -17.75 -2.85
N LYS A 111 -11.36 -18.19 -1.59
CA LYS A 111 -12.25 -17.83 -0.47
C LYS A 111 -12.26 -16.34 -0.17
N ILE A 112 -11.10 -15.68 -0.24
CA ILE A 112 -11.01 -14.22 -0.09
C ILE A 112 -11.80 -13.52 -1.20
N ARG A 113 -11.62 -13.92 -2.46
CA ARG A 113 -12.37 -13.34 -3.58
C ARG A 113 -13.88 -13.58 -3.46
N ASN A 114 -14.30 -14.77 -3.02
CA ASN A 114 -15.71 -15.09 -2.77
C ASN A 114 -16.30 -14.26 -1.62
N PHE A 115 -15.52 -13.99 -0.58
CA PHE A 115 -15.92 -13.04 0.45
C PHE A 115 -16.04 -11.61 -0.09
N ILE A 116 -15.13 -11.18 -0.97
CA ILE A 116 -15.20 -9.85 -1.58
C ILE A 116 -16.46 -9.70 -2.44
N ARG A 117 -16.90 -10.75 -3.15
CA ARG A 117 -18.21 -10.76 -3.85
C ARG A 117 -19.37 -10.46 -2.90
N PHE A 118 -19.41 -11.14 -1.75
CA PHE A 118 -20.39 -10.84 -0.70
C PHE A 118 -20.26 -9.39 -0.21
N ALA A 119 -19.05 -8.91 0.07
CA ALA A 119 -18.84 -7.56 0.55
C ALA A 119 -19.27 -6.50 -0.47
N TYR A 120 -19.06 -6.75 -1.76
CA TYR A 120 -19.57 -5.90 -2.84
C TYR A 120 -21.11 -5.90 -2.87
N ASP A 121 -21.75 -7.07 -2.90
CA ASP A 121 -23.20 -7.19 -3.04
C ASP A 121 -23.98 -6.67 -1.83
N ILE A 122 -23.46 -6.94 -0.63
CA ILE A 122 -24.20 -6.74 0.63
C ILE A 122 -23.75 -5.49 1.36
N TRP A 123 -22.44 -5.25 1.45
CA TRP A 123 -21.85 -4.10 2.15
C TRP A 123 -21.55 -2.91 1.23
N GLU A 124 -21.79 -3.07 -0.07
CA GLU A 124 -21.45 -2.11 -1.12
C GLU A 124 -19.97 -1.69 -1.11
N THR A 125 -19.06 -2.59 -0.71
CA THR A 125 -17.62 -2.32 -0.59
C THR A 125 -17.04 -1.82 -1.92
N GLU A 126 -16.21 -0.78 -1.86
CA GLU A 126 -15.54 -0.16 -3.01
C GLU A 126 -14.02 -0.31 -2.94
N TYR A 127 -13.43 -0.40 -1.74
CA TYR A 127 -12.00 -0.47 -1.53
C TYR A 127 -11.65 -1.61 -0.57
N VAL A 128 -10.60 -2.36 -0.92
CA VAL A 128 -10.09 -3.45 -0.09
C VAL A 128 -8.57 -3.31 0.05
N LEU A 129 -8.11 -3.11 1.29
CA LEU A 129 -6.71 -3.19 1.64
C LEU A 129 -6.37 -4.63 2.05
N LEU A 130 -5.43 -5.25 1.34
CA LEU A 130 -4.87 -6.56 1.68
C LEU A 130 -3.72 -6.37 2.68
N GLY A 131 -3.97 -6.64 3.96
CA GLY A 131 -3.05 -6.41 5.08
C GLY A 131 -2.21 -7.64 5.43
N GLY A 132 -1.18 -7.90 4.64
CA GLY A 132 -0.20 -8.96 4.86
C GLY A 132 0.70 -9.17 3.64
N ASP A 133 1.94 -9.60 3.87
CA ASP A 133 2.83 -10.12 2.82
C ASP A 133 2.35 -11.52 2.34
N HIS A 134 3.02 -12.10 1.33
CA HIS A 134 2.62 -13.33 0.65
C HIS A 134 2.54 -14.56 1.57
N GLU A 135 3.32 -14.62 2.65
CA GLU A 135 3.26 -15.68 3.68
C GLU A 135 1.99 -15.60 4.52
N HIS A 136 1.39 -14.41 4.61
CA HIS A 136 0.24 -14.10 5.46
C HIS A 136 -1.06 -13.99 4.67
N LEU A 137 -1.00 -13.39 3.48
CA LEU A 137 -2.12 -13.13 2.60
C LEU A 137 -1.70 -13.43 1.15
N PRO A 138 -2.11 -14.58 0.59
CA PRO A 138 -1.63 -15.00 -0.71
C PRO A 138 -2.19 -14.15 -1.86
N SER A 139 -1.47 -14.11 -2.97
CA SER A 139 -1.92 -13.53 -4.25
C SER A 139 -2.26 -14.59 -5.28
N ARG A 140 -2.82 -14.17 -6.43
CA ARG A 140 -2.98 -15.06 -7.58
C ARG A 140 -1.87 -14.81 -8.60
N ARG A 141 -1.42 -15.90 -9.24
CA ARG A 141 -0.49 -15.83 -10.37
C ARG A 141 -1.26 -16.02 -11.67
N PHE A 142 -0.99 -15.20 -12.68
CA PHE A 142 -1.65 -15.25 -13.97
C PHE A 142 -0.77 -15.83 -15.06
N TYR A 143 -1.42 -16.51 -16.00
CA TYR A 143 -0.79 -17.08 -17.17
C TYR A 143 -0.85 -16.09 -18.34
N CYS A 144 0.32 -15.65 -18.79
CA CYS A 144 0.44 -14.80 -19.97
C CYS A 144 1.81 -15.01 -20.63
N TYR A 145 1.85 -14.86 -21.94
CA TYR A 145 3.09 -14.81 -22.70
C TYR A 145 3.58 -13.36 -22.87
N VAL A 146 4.89 -13.17 -22.94
CA VAL A 146 5.49 -11.93 -23.47
C VAL A 146 6.47 -12.23 -24.60
N SER A 147 6.55 -11.32 -25.57
CA SER A 147 7.53 -11.39 -26.66
C SER A 147 8.83 -10.68 -26.31
N ASN A 148 9.87 -10.93 -27.10
CA ASN A 148 11.14 -10.20 -27.01
C ASN A 148 10.96 -8.70 -27.30
N TRP A 149 12.01 -7.93 -27.03
CA TRP A 149 12.05 -6.46 -27.19
C TRP A 149 11.63 -5.94 -28.58
N THR A 150 11.74 -6.77 -29.62
CA THR A 150 11.32 -6.46 -31.00
C THR A 150 9.87 -6.84 -31.31
N ASN A 151 9.16 -7.45 -30.36
CA ASN A 151 7.85 -8.08 -30.53
C ASN A 151 7.78 -9.07 -31.72
N THR A 152 8.85 -9.82 -31.95
CA THR A 152 8.93 -10.76 -33.08
C THR A 152 8.90 -12.23 -32.67
N VAL A 153 9.23 -12.53 -31.41
CA VAL A 153 9.31 -13.89 -30.89
C VAL A 153 8.64 -13.95 -29.52
N LYS A 154 7.61 -14.80 -29.34
CA LYS A 154 7.07 -15.16 -28.02
C LYS A 154 8.16 -15.90 -27.25
N ILE A 155 8.64 -15.36 -26.12
CA ILE A 155 9.85 -15.87 -25.44
C ILE A 155 9.61 -16.41 -24.03
N LYS A 156 8.63 -15.90 -23.28
CA LYS A 156 8.37 -16.38 -21.93
C LYS A 156 6.96 -16.98 -21.82
N PRO A 157 6.83 -18.31 -21.81
CA PRO A 157 5.95 -19.03 -20.90
C PRO A 157 6.80 -19.47 -19.73
N ILE A 158 7.11 -18.56 -18.80
CA ILE A 158 7.54 -19.04 -17.48
C ILE A 158 6.22 -19.48 -16.85
N GLN A 159 6.07 -20.78 -16.64
CA GLN A 159 4.88 -21.41 -16.05
C GLN A 159 4.23 -20.48 -15.02
N SER A 160 3.07 -19.88 -15.35
CA SER A 160 2.15 -19.24 -14.40
C SER A 160 2.81 -18.34 -13.33
N ALA A 161 3.55 -17.28 -13.69
CA ALA A 161 4.37 -16.54 -12.73
C ALA A 161 4.09 -15.04 -12.56
N ILE A 162 3.12 -14.41 -13.24
CA ILE A 162 2.84 -12.99 -12.95
C ILE A 162 1.98 -12.90 -11.68
N ILE A 163 2.61 -12.60 -10.53
CA ILE A 163 1.87 -12.31 -9.31
C ILE A 163 1.07 -11.02 -9.50
N SER A 164 -0.20 -11.05 -9.08
CA SER A 164 -1.10 -9.92 -9.18
C SER A 164 -2.21 -9.99 -8.13
N ASP A 165 -2.60 -8.82 -7.63
CA ASP A 165 -3.77 -8.65 -6.77
C ASP A 165 -5.05 -8.34 -7.54
N HIS A 166 -4.98 -8.16 -8.88
CA HIS A 166 -6.15 -7.88 -9.71
C HIS A 166 -7.23 -8.97 -9.65
N TYR A 167 -6.86 -10.20 -9.28
CA TYR A 167 -7.81 -11.30 -9.06
C TYR A 167 -8.87 -10.93 -8.01
N PHE A 168 -8.49 -10.16 -7.00
CA PHE A 168 -9.37 -9.73 -5.93
C PHE A 168 -10.27 -8.55 -6.31
N SER A 169 -9.91 -7.79 -7.36
CA SER A 169 -10.69 -6.64 -7.81
C SER A 169 -11.74 -6.97 -8.88
N ALA A 170 -11.53 -8.04 -9.61
CA ALA A 170 -12.36 -8.46 -10.73
C ALA A 170 -13.18 -9.72 -10.35
N LEU A 171 -14.47 -9.52 -10.13
CA LEU A 171 -15.31 -10.45 -9.38
C LEU A 171 -16.07 -11.44 -10.27
N ASN A 172 -16.10 -11.23 -11.58
CA ASN A 172 -16.82 -12.09 -12.52
C ASN A 172 -16.07 -13.39 -12.83
N GLY A 173 -16.79 -14.51 -12.95
CA GLY A 173 -16.26 -15.80 -13.43
C GLY A 173 -15.26 -16.48 -12.49
N SER A 174 -14.80 -17.68 -12.84
CA SER A 174 -13.86 -18.46 -12.00
C SER A 174 -12.39 -18.08 -12.19
N TRP A 175 -12.06 -17.36 -13.27
CA TRP A 175 -10.70 -17.09 -13.77
C TRP A 175 -9.89 -18.31 -14.21
N ASN A 176 -10.53 -19.49 -14.28
CA ASN A 176 -9.90 -20.74 -14.70
C ASN A 176 -11.02 -21.69 -15.14
N ASN A 177 -11.41 -21.55 -16.40
CA ASN A 177 -12.59 -22.17 -16.99
C ASN A 177 -12.34 -23.63 -17.39
N ASP A 178 -11.10 -24.00 -17.75
CA ASP A 178 -10.74 -25.40 -18.03
C ASP A 178 -10.41 -26.21 -16.76
N CYS A 179 -10.41 -25.52 -15.62
CA CYS A 179 -10.07 -26.04 -14.31
C CYS A 179 -8.65 -26.62 -14.28
N ASP A 180 -7.72 -26.06 -15.05
CA ASP A 180 -6.33 -26.47 -15.07
C ASP A 180 -5.48 -25.70 -14.03
N LEU A 181 -4.16 -25.65 -14.14
CA LEU A 181 -3.27 -24.95 -13.18
C LEU A 181 -2.97 -23.49 -13.56
N ARG A 182 -3.62 -22.96 -14.58
CA ARG A 182 -3.34 -21.66 -15.18
C ARG A 182 -4.58 -20.78 -15.00
N PHE A 183 -4.37 -19.63 -14.38
CA PHE A 183 -5.44 -18.66 -14.15
C PHE A 183 -5.29 -17.49 -15.11
N GLY A 184 -6.41 -16.99 -15.61
CA GLY A 184 -6.46 -15.79 -16.44
C GLY A 184 -5.90 -16.00 -17.84
N GLU A 185 -6.03 -17.21 -18.38
CA GLU A 185 -5.58 -17.52 -19.73
C GLU A 185 -6.37 -16.75 -20.79
N GLU A 186 -5.70 -16.46 -21.91
CA GLU A 186 -6.37 -15.98 -23.10
C GLU A 186 -7.17 -17.11 -23.76
N LYS A 187 -8.19 -16.75 -24.54
CA LYS A 187 -9.02 -17.73 -25.29
C LYS A 187 -8.23 -18.70 -26.18
N ALA A 188 -7.00 -18.37 -26.56
CA ALA A 188 -6.16 -19.27 -27.36
C ALA A 188 -5.65 -20.48 -26.55
N ASP A 189 -5.54 -20.34 -25.23
CA ASP A 189 -4.97 -21.34 -24.33
C ASP A 189 -6.04 -22.00 -23.42
N SER A 190 -7.22 -21.38 -23.25
CA SER A 190 -8.38 -21.93 -22.52
C SER A 190 -9.64 -22.12 -23.37
N ILE A 191 -10.73 -22.64 -22.79
CA ILE A 191 -12.03 -22.84 -23.45
C ILE A 191 -12.78 -21.52 -23.73
N ALA A 192 -12.41 -20.44 -23.03
CA ALA A 192 -12.92 -19.09 -23.22
C ALA A 192 -11.89 -18.07 -22.74
N GLU A 193 -12.18 -16.77 -22.89
CA GLU A 193 -11.40 -15.75 -22.17
C GLU A 193 -11.69 -15.90 -20.67
N GLU A 194 -10.66 -16.15 -19.87
CA GLU A 194 -10.84 -16.41 -18.44
C GLU A 194 -10.70 -15.15 -17.58
N ALA A 195 -9.84 -14.23 -18.01
CA ALA A 195 -9.54 -13.05 -17.22
C ALA A 195 -10.63 -11.99 -17.35
N ASP A 196 -11.01 -11.43 -16.22
CA ASP A 196 -11.84 -10.24 -16.15
C ASP A 196 -10.94 -9.00 -15.98
N PHE A 197 -10.89 -8.17 -17.01
CA PHE A 197 -10.03 -6.98 -17.00
C PHE A 197 -10.69 -5.76 -16.36
N LYS A 198 -11.97 -5.83 -16.00
CA LYS A 198 -12.65 -4.75 -15.30
C LYS A 198 -12.68 -5.04 -13.82
N SER A 199 -12.59 -4.00 -13.03
CA SER A 199 -12.66 -4.13 -11.57
C SER A 199 -13.98 -3.57 -11.05
N GLU A 200 -14.65 -4.37 -10.24
CA GLU A 200 -15.81 -3.94 -9.45
C GLU A 200 -15.38 -3.17 -8.19
N ILE A 201 -14.19 -3.48 -7.66
CA ILE A 201 -13.62 -2.81 -6.48
C ILE A 201 -12.15 -2.42 -6.69
N PHE A 202 -11.62 -1.57 -5.82
CA PHE A 202 -10.25 -1.08 -5.89
C PHE A 202 -9.36 -1.73 -4.81
N ILE A 203 -8.25 -2.32 -5.24
CA ILE A 203 -7.34 -3.10 -4.39
C ILE A 203 -6.00 -2.39 -4.21
N GLY A 204 -5.44 -2.51 -3.01
CA GLY A 204 -4.06 -2.17 -2.68
C GLY A 204 -3.56 -3.12 -1.59
N ARG A 205 -2.24 -3.28 -1.47
CA ARG A 205 -1.62 -4.19 -0.50
C ARG A 205 -0.76 -3.45 0.50
N ALA A 206 -0.90 -3.78 1.78
CA ALA A 206 0.08 -3.51 2.82
C ALA A 206 0.91 -4.80 3.01
N PRO A 207 2.11 -4.90 2.41
CA PRO A 207 2.92 -6.12 2.41
C PRO A 207 3.69 -6.24 3.72
N VAL A 208 2.96 -6.52 4.82
CA VAL A 208 3.49 -6.46 6.19
C VAL A 208 3.75 -7.86 6.74
N ASN A 209 4.91 -8.05 7.36
CA ASN A 209 5.36 -9.32 7.93
C ASN A 209 5.16 -9.41 9.44
N ASP A 210 5.13 -8.27 10.13
CA ASP A 210 4.83 -8.23 11.54
C ASP A 210 4.07 -6.98 11.99
N LYS A 211 3.81 -6.91 13.31
CA LYS A 211 3.09 -5.80 13.93
C LYS A 211 3.82 -4.46 13.77
N ASN A 212 5.15 -4.46 13.74
CA ASN A 212 5.94 -3.26 13.51
C ASN A 212 5.74 -2.75 12.07
N ASP A 213 5.70 -3.65 11.09
CA ASP A 213 5.48 -3.27 9.69
C ASP A 213 4.08 -2.68 9.49
N VAL A 214 3.05 -3.31 10.09
CA VAL A 214 1.68 -2.75 10.13
C VAL A 214 1.70 -1.33 10.67
N ASN A 215 2.38 -1.11 11.79
CA ASN A 215 2.43 0.18 12.45
C ASN A 215 3.12 1.25 11.57
N ILE A 216 4.21 0.90 10.88
CA ILE A 216 4.93 1.79 9.97
C ILE A 216 4.04 2.15 8.78
N PHE A 217 3.42 1.16 8.16
CA PHE A 217 2.50 1.35 7.05
C PHE A 217 1.35 2.29 7.44
N VAL A 218 0.66 2.01 8.56
CA VAL A 218 -0.46 2.82 9.05
C VAL A 218 -0.01 4.26 9.34
N HIS A 219 1.16 4.44 9.98
CA HIS A 219 1.71 5.76 10.23
C HIS A 219 1.94 6.54 8.93
N LYS A 220 2.57 5.92 7.93
CA LYS A 220 2.88 6.58 6.65
C LYS A 220 1.63 6.95 5.87
N VAL A 221 0.62 6.07 5.83
CA VAL A 221 -0.68 6.36 5.19
C VAL A 221 -1.34 7.57 5.86
N ILE A 222 -1.50 7.56 7.18
CA ILE A 222 -2.14 8.66 7.90
C ILE A 222 -1.33 9.96 7.77
N SER A 223 -0.01 9.89 7.89
CA SER A 223 0.88 11.03 7.75
C SER A 223 0.75 11.66 6.36
N TYR A 224 0.77 10.83 5.31
CA TYR A 224 0.58 11.30 3.94
C TYR A 224 -0.79 11.97 3.74
N GLU A 225 -1.86 11.35 4.21
CA GLU A 225 -3.21 11.88 4.03
C GLU A 225 -3.47 13.18 4.80
N THR A 226 -2.81 13.37 5.94
CA THR A 226 -2.99 14.55 6.80
C THR A 226 -1.96 15.67 6.58
N THR A 227 -0.91 15.42 5.80
CA THR A 227 0.09 16.44 5.47
C THR A 227 -0.28 17.18 4.19
N GLU A 228 -0.02 18.49 4.15
CA GLU A 228 -0.14 19.29 2.93
C GLU A 228 0.77 18.71 1.84
N LYS A 229 0.22 18.44 0.66
CA LYS A 229 0.99 17.82 -0.43
C LYS A 229 1.99 18.82 -1.00
N PRO A 230 3.31 18.53 -0.97
CA PRO A 230 4.30 19.36 -1.63
C PRO A 230 4.05 19.45 -3.14
N LYS A 231 4.75 20.37 -3.79
CA LYS A 231 4.65 20.57 -5.25
C LYS A 231 5.91 20.15 -6.01
N GLY A 232 6.86 19.48 -5.36
CA GLY A 232 8.05 18.94 -6.03
C GLY A 232 7.82 17.55 -6.64
N VAL A 233 8.33 17.32 -7.84
CA VAL A 233 8.39 16.00 -8.49
C VAL A 233 9.84 15.69 -8.84
N GLN A 234 10.31 14.50 -8.47
CA GLN A 234 11.61 13.98 -8.90
C GLN A 234 11.41 13.00 -10.05
N LEU A 235 11.97 13.33 -11.20
CA LEU A 235 12.03 12.45 -12.36
C LEU A 235 13.44 11.87 -12.48
N HIS A 236 13.52 10.58 -12.76
CA HIS A 236 14.76 9.86 -13.01
C HIS A 236 14.69 9.07 -14.31
N GLN A 237 15.83 9.05 -15.01
CA GLN A 237 16.00 8.31 -16.25
C GLN A 237 17.38 7.64 -16.24
N SER A 238 17.41 6.35 -16.60
CA SER A 238 18.65 5.62 -16.92
C SER A 238 18.56 4.90 -18.27
N TYR A 239 19.71 4.68 -18.92
CA TYR A 239 19.82 3.87 -20.12
C TYR A 239 19.67 2.39 -19.78
N ILE A 240 18.68 1.73 -20.39
CA ILE A 240 18.45 0.31 -20.15
C ILE A 240 19.39 -0.61 -20.95
N GLN A 241 20.14 -0.07 -21.92
CA GLN A 241 21.15 -0.78 -22.71
C GLN A 241 22.33 0.15 -23.06
N PRO A 242 23.55 -0.37 -23.30
CA PRO A 242 24.71 0.45 -23.68
C PRO A 242 24.53 1.14 -25.04
N SER A 243 23.68 0.58 -25.90
CA SER A 243 23.28 1.18 -27.18
C SER A 243 22.42 2.43 -27.01
N LYS A 244 21.89 2.68 -25.80
CA LYS A 244 20.95 3.76 -25.46
C LYS A 244 19.63 3.68 -26.24
N ILE A 245 19.28 2.46 -26.65
CA ILE A 245 18.05 2.16 -27.39
C ILE A 245 17.25 1.11 -26.60
N PRO A 246 15.94 1.32 -26.38
CA PRO A 246 15.18 2.53 -26.70
C PRO A 246 15.59 3.75 -25.84
N ASP A 247 15.33 4.97 -26.33
CA ASP A 247 15.60 6.21 -25.57
C ASP A 247 14.54 6.40 -24.49
N THR A 248 14.91 6.07 -23.25
CA THR A 248 14.03 6.16 -22.07
C THR A 248 13.74 7.61 -21.65
N THR A 249 14.41 8.61 -22.21
CA THR A 249 14.06 10.02 -21.98
C THR A 249 12.64 10.32 -22.43
N HIS A 250 12.20 9.70 -23.55
CA HIS A 250 10.82 9.87 -24.04
C HIS A 250 9.77 9.31 -23.08
N VAL A 251 10.08 8.24 -22.36
CA VAL A 251 9.19 7.64 -21.35
C VAL A 251 8.90 8.65 -20.24
N VAL A 252 9.97 9.24 -19.71
CA VAL A 252 9.87 10.15 -18.56
C VAL A 252 9.30 11.50 -18.96
N GLU A 253 9.69 12.05 -20.12
CA GLU A 253 9.16 13.32 -20.61
C GLU A 253 7.71 13.23 -21.09
N ASN A 254 7.22 12.05 -21.50
CA ASN A 254 5.79 11.89 -21.79
C ASN A 254 4.94 12.03 -20.51
N CYS A 255 5.37 11.40 -19.42
CA CYS A 255 4.74 11.56 -18.11
C CYS A 255 4.79 13.02 -17.62
N ALA A 256 5.93 13.69 -17.82
CA ALA A 256 6.15 15.06 -17.38
C ALA A 256 5.18 16.09 -18.00
N LYS A 257 4.61 15.80 -19.19
CA LYS A 257 3.64 16.69 -19.86
C LYS A 257 2.34 16.86 -19.10
N TRP A 258 1.96 15.88 -18.30
CA TRP A 258 0.74 15.92 -17.49
C TRP A 258 0.95 16.63 -16.16
N ILE A 259 2.19 16.88 -15.75
CA ILE A 259 2.49 17.58 -14.50
C ILE A 259 2.16 19.08 -14.68
N PRO A 260 1.33 19.68 -13.82
CA PRO A 260 0.93 21.08 -13.97
C PRO A 260 2.11 22.04 -13.81
N GLU A 261 2.09 23.18 -14.50
CA GLU A 261 3.18 24.18 -14.50
C GLU A 261 3.58 24.72 -13.12
N HIS A 262 2.67 24.64 -12.14
CA HIS A 262 2.91 25.09 -10.77
C HIS A 262 3.67 24.07 -9.90
N TYR A 263 3.97 22.88 -10.42
CA TYR A 263 4.85 21.90 -9.78
C TYR A 263 6.32 22.15 -10.17
N GLN A 264 7.22 21.92 -9.22
CA GLN A 264 8.66 21.97 -9.44
C GLN A 264 9.18 20.60 -9.87
N ILE A 265 9.54 20.46 -11.15
CA ILE A 265 10.10 19.23 -11.69
C ILE A 265 11.62 19.28 -11.62
N GLU A 266 12.22 18.32 -10.92
CA GLU A 266 13.67 18.07 -10.94
C GLU A 266 13.98 16.79 -11.69
N ARG A 267 15.08 16.81 -12.46
CA ARG A 267 15.47 15.73 -13.38
C ARG A 267 16.85 15.22 -13.01
N LEU A 268 16.94 13.94 -12.66
CA LEU A 268 18.19 13.19 -12.52
C LEU A 268 18.29 12.22 -13.69
N TYR A 269 18.74 12.72 -14.84
CA TYR A 269 18.78 11.94 -16.08
C TYR A 269 20.22 11.54 -16.40
N GLU A 270 20.42 10.25 -16.61
CA GLU A 270 21.69 9.71 -17.10
C GLU A 270 22.10 10.33 -18.44
N GLN A 271 21.13 10.76 -19.26
CA GLN A 271 21.42 11.47 -20.50
C GLN A 271 22.28 12.73 -20.29
N ASN A 272 22.16 13.40 -19.15
CA ASN A 272 22.88 14.64 -18.85
C ASN A 272 24.17 14.37 -18.08
N GLU A 273 24.13 13.51 -17.07
CA GLU A 273 25.27 13.15 -16.24
C GLU A 273 25.08 11.79 -15.57
N LYS A 274 26.18 11.15 -15.13
CA LYS A 274 26.07 9.91 -14.36
C LYS A 274 25.32 10.19 -13.05
N VAL A 275 24.13 9.61 -12.92
CA VAL A 275 23.36 9.64 -11.67
C VAL A 275 24.00 8.69 -10.66
N THR A 276 24.41 9.20 -9.50
CA THR A 276 25.00 8.41 -8.41
C THR A 276 23.96 7.99 -7.38
N LYS A 277 24.27 6.95 -6.60
CA LYS A 277 23.47 6.55 -5.45
C LYS A 277 23.26 7.70 -4.45
N ASP A 278 24.31 8.43 -4.10
CA ASP A 278 24.24 9.55 -3.16
C ASP A 278 23.29 10.65 -3.67
N GLN A 279 23.32 10.96 -4.97
CA GLN A 279 22.38 11.92 -5.55
C GLN A 279 20.94 11.44 -5.38
N TRP A 280 20.67 10.15 -5.61
CA TRP A 280 19.35 9.57 -5.45
C TRP A 280 18.88 9.56 -4.00
N ILE A 281 19.72 9.11 -3.05
CA ILE A 281 19.42 9.14 -1.60
C ILE A 281 19.11 10.57 -1.14
N ASN A 282 19.91 11.55 -1.58
CA ASN A 282 19.68 12.96 -1.25
C ASN A 282 18.34 13.50 -1.77
N THR A 283 17.75 12.91 -2.82
CA THR A 283 16.39 13.31 -3.26
C THR A 283 15.33 12.96 -2.22
N PHE A 284 15.46 11.82 -1.55
CA PHE A 284 14.55 11.44 -0.45
C PHE A 284 14.67 12.45 0.70
N HIS A 285 15.88 12.93 1.02
CA HIS A 285 16.08 13.89 2.11
C HIS A 285 15.39 15.25 1.90
N ASN A 286 14.89 15.51 0.69
CA ASN A 286 14.08 16.69 0.39
C ASN A 286 12.58 16.41 0.65
N ASN A 287 12.05 16.97 1.74
CA ASN A 287 10.64 16.83 2.12
C ASN A 287 9.65 17.59 1.20
N GLU A 288 10.13 18.40 0.26
CA GLU A 288 9.30 19.13 -0.70
C GLU A 288 8.89 18.28 -1.91
N LYS A 289 9.12 16.96 -1.85
CA LYS A 289 8.86 16.03 -2.94
C LYS A 289 7.58 15.25 -2.71
N PHE A 290 6.61 15.48 -3.58
CA PHE A 290 5.35 14.77 -3.62
C PHE A 290 5.45 13.41 -4.29
N LEU A 291 6.19 13.32 -5.40
CA LEU A 291 6.25 12.14 -6.25
C LEU A 291 7.66 11.88 -6.77
N PHE A 292 8.05 10.61 -6.73
CA PHE A 292 9.27 10.08 -7.33
C PHE A 292 8.92 9.16 -8.49
N TYR A 293 9.52 9.40 -9.66
CA TYR A 293 9.37 8.53 -10.82
C TYR A 293 10.73 8.06 -11.32
N GLN A 294 10.94 6.75 -11.26
CA GLN A 294 12.19 6.09 -11.63
C GLN A 294 11.99 5.21 -12.86
N VAL A 295 12.90 5.31 -13.83
CA VAL A 295 12.92 4.45 -15.02
C VAL A 295 14.29 3.84 -15.22
N GLY A 296 14.36 2.51 -15.22
CA GLY A 296 15.60 1.78 -15.43
C GLY A 296 15.44 0.27 -15.49
N ASN A 297 16.57 -0.42 -15.56
CA ASN A 297 16.57 -1.86 -15.34
C ASN A 297 16.28 -2.13 -13.86
N GLY A 298 15.52 -3.18 -13.60
CA GLY A 298 15.30 -3.70 -12.25
C GLY A 298 15.65 -5.18 -12.18
N TYR A 299 15.78 -5.68 -10.98
CA TYR A 299 15.93 -7.10 -10.71
C TYR A 299 15.47 -7.42 -9.29
N ASN A 300 14.88 -8.59 -9.13
CA ASN A 300 14.51 -9.17 -7.85
C ASN A 300 14.86 -10.66 -7.89
N ASP A 301 15.59 -11.12 -6.88
CA ASP A 301 15.81 -12.55 -6.63
C ASP A 301 15.65 -12.87 -5.15
N GLU A 302 16.02 -14.09 -4.76
CA GLU A 302 15.85 -14.57 -3.39
C GLU A 302 16.62 -13.79 -2.32
N LEU A 303 17.55 -12.90 -2.69
CA LEU A 303 18.43 -12.23 -1.74
C LEU A 303 18.53 -10.71 -1.96
N PHE A 304 18.14 -10.21 -3.14
CA PHE A 304 18.52 -8.88 -3.55
C PHE A 304 17.57 -8.24 -4.57
N SER A 305 16.92 -7.14 -4.15
CA SER A 305 16.10 -6.29 -5.01
C SER A 305 16.76 -4.94 -5.27
N TRP A 306 16.77 -4.49 -6.54
CA TRP A 306 17.36 -3.21 -6.94
C TRP A 306 16.79 -2.64 -8.24
N TYR A 307 16.93 -1.33 -8.41
CA TYR A 307 16.82 -0.68 -9.72
C TYR A 307 18.08 0.11 -10.10
N GLN A 308 18.23 0.32 -11.40
CA GLN A 308 19.36 1.01 -11.99
C GLN A 308 19.18 2.54 -11.91
N LEU A 309 20.24 3.23 -11.49
CA LEU A 309 20.34 4.68 -11.52
C LEU A 309 21.09 5.19 -12.76
N SER A 310 22.15 4.50 -13.16
CA SER A 310 22.89 4.76 -14.40
C SER A 310 23.70 3.54 -14.86
N TRP A 311 24.10 3.50 -16.13
CA TRP A 311 24.95 2.48 -16.72
C TRP A 311 25.97 3.06 -17.72
N ASP A 312 27.25 3.07 -17.32
CA ASP A 312 28.36 3.55 -18.16
C ASP A 312 28.78 2.61 -19.32
N GLY A 313 28.01 1.54 -19.55
CA GLY A 313 28.31 0.47 -20.50
C GLY A 313 29.12 -0.70 -19.93
N ALA A 314 29.78 -0.52 -18.78
CA ALA A 314 30.56 -1.56 -18.11
C ALA A 314 30.01 -1.91 -16.71
N GLN A 315 29.63 -0.91 -15.92
CA GLN A 315 29.12 -1.03 -14.56
C GLN A 315 27.80 -0.28 -14.39
N ARG A 316 26.93 -0.85 -13.55
CA ARG A 316 25.67 -0.21 -13.16
C ARG A 316 25.84 0.50 -11.83
N GLU A 317 25.39 1.74 -11.77
CA GLU A 317 25.01 2.35 -10.52
C GLU A 317 23.60 1.84 -10.16
N ILE A 318 23.44 1.32 -8.96
CA ILE A 318 22.18 0.73 -8.50
C ILE A 318 21.76 1.34 -7.16
N PHE A 319 20.45 1.37 -6.94
CA PHE A 319 19.85 1.59 -5.63
C PHE A 319 19.09 0.32 -5.26
N SER A 320 19.36 -0.19 -4.06
CA SER A 320 18.93 -1.52 -3.62
C SER A 320 18.28 -1.47 -2.25
N VAL A 321 17.69 -2.60 -1.83
CA VAL A 321 17.14 -2.78 -0.47
C VAL A 321 18.13 -2.44 0.64
N LEU A 322 19.44 -2.64 0.40
CA LEU A 322 20.49 -2.32 1.38
C LEU A 322 20.68 -0.80 1.59
N ASP A 323 20.26 0.01 0.62
CA ASP A 323 20.43 1.46 0.63
C ASP A 323 19.23 2.19 1.27
N VAL A 324 18.10 1.49 1.41
CA VAL A 324 16.84 2.04 1.96
C VAL A 324 17.00 2.49 3.42
N GLY A 325 17.93 1.89 4.17
CA GLY A 325 18.25 2.29 5.54
C GLY A 325 18.85 3.70 5.69
N GLU A 326 19.38 4.28 4.59
CA GLU A 326 19.97 5.63 4.57
C GLU A 326 18.96 6.73 4.22
N LEU A 327 17.70 6.36 3.96
CA LEU A 327 16.65 7.32 3.64
C LEU A 327 16.19 8.06 4.90
N HIS A 328 16.13 9.39 4.80
CA HIS A 328 15.71 10.28 5.87
C HIS A 328 14.70 11.29 5.35
N ASN A 329 13.40 11.00 5.48
CA ASN A 329 12.34 11.93 5.08
C ASN A 329 11.13 11.84 5.99
N SER A 330 10.52 13.00 6.22
CA SER A 330 9.33 13.21 7.06
C SER A 330 8.04 13.35 6.25
N PHE A 331 8.13 13.82 5.01
CA PHE A 331 7.04 13.65 4.03
C PHE A 331 7.30 12.37 3.22
N TYR A 332 6.29 11.53 3.05
CA TYR A 332 6.40 10.22 2.37
C TYR A 332 5.83 10.29 0.94
N PRO A 333 6.66 10.48 -0.10
CA PRO A 333 6.19 10.60 -1.48
C PRO A 333 5.49 9.34 -2.01
N ILE A 334 4.72 9.51 -3.09
CA ILE A 334 4.33 8.38 -3.95
C ILE A 334 5.58 8.00 -4.78
N HIS A 335 5.97 6.73 -4.73
CA HIS A 335 7.04 6.20 -5.55
C HIS A 335 6.47 5.40 -6.73
N ILE A 336 6.85 5.78 -7.94
CA ILE A 336 6.43 5.13 -9.17
C ILE A 336 7.67 4.65 -9.89
N SER A 337 7.68 3.41 -10.38
CA SER A 337 8.84 2.86 -11.09
C SER A 337 8.46 2.01 -12.29
N ILE A 338 9.13 2.26 -13.42
CA ILE A 338 9.26 1.26 -14.48
C ILE A 338 10.62 0.60 -14.31
N SER A 339 10.63 -0.53 -13.59
CA SER A 339 11.80 -1.37 -13.37
C SER A 339 11.36 -2.80 -13.10
N CYS A 340 11.97 -3.76 -13.79
CA CYS A 340 11.60 -5.18 -13.70
C CYS A 340 11.60 -5.69 -12.25
N GLN A 341 10.50 -6.31 -11.83
CA GLN A 341 10.33 -7.07 -10.58
C GLN A 341 10.58 -6.29 -9.28
N THR A 342 10.75 -4.97 -9.32
CA THR A 342 10.99 -4.15 -8.12
C THR A 342 9.79 -4.04 -7.19
N SER A 343 8.63 -4.54 -7.62
CA SER A 343 7.41 -4.69 -6.83
C SER A 343 6.94 -6.14 -6.75
N ASP A 344 7.82 -7.12 -7.01
CA ASP A 344 7.52 -8.55 -6.90
C ASP A 344 7.58 -9.02 -5.44
N PHE A 345 6.44 -8.95 -4.76
CA PHE A 345 6.26 -9.32 -3.36
C PHE A 345 6.00 -10.84 -3.17
N SER A 346 6.42 -11.69 -4.12
CA SER A 346 6.00 -13.09 -4.14
C SER A 346 6.90 -14.09 -3.41
N GLU A 347 8.11 -13.68 -3.00
CA GLU A 347 9.09 -14.60 -2.39
C GLU A 347 9.96 -13.93 -1.31
N ASN A 348 10.59 -12.78 -1.59
CA ASN A 348 11.43 -12.03 -0.64
C ASN A 348 11.12 -10.54 -0.72
N GLU A 349 11.54 -9.80 0.29
CA GLU A 349 11.28 -8.36 0.40
C GLU A 349 11.83 -7.60 -0.82
N CYS A 350 10.91 -7.17 -1.68
CA CYS A 350 11.26 -6.39 -2.85
C CYS A 350 11.53 -4.93 -2.47
N LEU A 351 12.17 -4.19 -3.37
CA LEU A 351 12.54 -2.80 -3.13
C LEU A 351 11.34 -1.90 -2.80
N ALA A 352 10.18 -2.16 -3.41
CA ALA A 352 8.97 -1.41 -3.13
C ALA A 352 8.41 -1.66 -1.71
N GLU A 353 8.58 -2.87 -1.17
CA GLU A 353 8.20 -3.21 0.22
C GLU A 353 9.10 -2.48 1.21
N GLU A 354 10.42 -2.53 1.00
CA GLU A 354 11.39 -1.84 1.85
C GLU A 354 11.19 -0.31 1.84
N LEU A 355 10.93 0.29 0.67
CA LEU A 355 10.60 1.71 0.58
C LEU A 355 9.34 2.06 1.38
N LEU A 356 8.35 1.18 1.38
CA LEU A 356 7.09 1.37 2.10
C LEU A 356 7.25 1.13 3.61
N LEU A 357 8.14 0.23 4.04
CA LEU A 357 8.26 -0.21 5.43
C LEU A 357 9.51 0.29 6.18
N THR A 358 10.38 1.06 5.55
CA THR A 358 11.49 1.71 6.27
C THR A 358 10.99 2.75 7.27
N GLN A 359 11.50 2.73 8.51
CA GLN A 359 11.06 3.62 9.59
C GLN A 359 11.54 5.07 9.44
N ARG A 360 12.67 5.30 8.76
CA ARG A 360 13.36 6.60 8.74
C ARG A 360 12.98 7.48 7.55
N GLY A 361 12.20 6.96 6.61
CA GLY A 361 11.88 7.65 5.37
C GLY A 361 11.08 6.79 4.41
N GLY A 362 11.45 6.84 3.12
CA GLY A 362 10.84 6.04 2.07
C GLY A 362 9.53 6.63 1.54
N ALA A 363 8.62 5.78 1.08
CA ALA A 363 7.40 6.14 0.38
C ALA A 363 6.14 5.80 1.20
N SER A 364 5.01 6.46 0.88
CA SER A 364 3.69 6.13 1.42
C SER A 364 2.92 5.14 0.56
N ALA A 365 3.29 5.03 -0.72
CA ALA A 365 2.79 4.07 -1.67
C ALA A 365 3.79 3.86 -2.80
N CYS A 366 3.79 2.64 -3.36
CA CYS A 366 4.61 2.23 -4.49
C CYS A 366 3.72 1.67 -5.60
N ILE A 367 3.89 2.17 -6.83
CA ILE A 367 3.31 1.58 -8.04
C ILE A 367 4.46 1.11 -8.95
N GLY A 368 4.44 -0.17 -9.30
CA GLY A 368 5.53 -0.77 -10.06
C GLY A 368 5.21 -2.14 -10.63
N ASN A 369 6.23 -2.78 -11.20
CA ASN A 369 6.12 -4.06 -11.91
C ASN A 369 6.46 -5.22 -10.96
N THR A 370 5.58 -6.21 -10.88
CA THR A 370 5.88 -7.52 -10.28
C THR A 370 6.72 -8.41 -11.21
N GLU A 371 6.83 -8.04 -12.48
CA GLU A 371 7.51 -8.81 -13.51
C GLU A 371 8.30 -7.87 -14.43
N VAL A 372 8.64 -8.32 -15.64
CA VAL A 372 9.42 -7.54 -16.62
C VAL A 372 8.65 -6.31 -17.12
N GLY A 373 9.04 -5.13 -16.64
CA GLY A 373 8.59 -3.84 -17.18
C GLY A 373 8.99 -3.67 -18.64
N CYS A 374 8.04 -3.84 -19.55
CA CYS A 374 8.28 -3.93 -20.98
C CYS A 374 8.29 -2.57 -21.67
N LEU A 375 9.30 -2.34 -22.52
CA LEU A 375 9.34 -1.24 -23.49
C LEU A 375 9.55 -1.79 -24.90
N ASN A 376 9.04 -1.10 -25.93
CA ASN A 376 9.33 -1.45 -27.31
C ASN A 376 10.66 -0.82 -27.76
N ILE A 377 11.54 -1.62 -28.36
CA ILE A 377 12.87 -1.13 -28.79
C ILE A 377 12.81 -0.06 -29.89
N THR A 378 11.78 -0.09 -30.74
CA THR A 378 11.59 0.88 -31.83
C THR A 378 10.75 2.08 -31.42
N ASP A 379 10.02 1.97 -30.32
CA ASP A 379 9.14 3.01 -29.79
C ASP A 379 9.08 2.91 -28.26
N ALA A 380 9.97 3.65 -27.58
CA ALA A 380 10.06 3.64 -26.12
C ALA A 380 8.72 3.99 -25.44
N THR A 381 7.80 4.64 -26.15
CA THR A 381 6.54 5.12 -25.60
C THR A 381 5.49 4.03 -25.44
N LYS A 382 5.71 2.81 -25.94
CA LYS A 382 4.74 1.70 -25.87
C LYS A 382 4.83 0.85 -24.60
N TYR A 383 3.75 0.09 -24.36
CA TYR A 383 3.64 -0.91 -23.29
C TYR A 383 3.70 -0.26 -21.91
N SER A 384 4.63 -0.62 -21.01
CA SER A 384 4.69 -0.02 -19.65
C SER A 384 4.69 1.50 -19.71
N SER A 385 5.39 2.11 -20.68
CA SER A 385 5.42 3.57 -20.82
C SER A 385 4.01 4.20 -20.95
N GLU A 386 3.09 3.62 -21.74
CA GLU A 386 1.74 4.17 -21.90
C GLU A 386 0.86 3.99 -20.66
N PHE A 387 1.02 2.88 -19.92
CA PHE A 387 0.31 2.67 -18.66
C PHE A 387 0.74 3.72 -17.63
N PHE A 388 2.03 3.99 -17.52
CA PHE A 388 2.55 4.99 -16.58
C PHE A 388 2.25 6.43 -17.02
N GLU A 389 2.31 6.73 -18.32
CA GLU A 389 1.81 8.01 -18.85
C GLU A 389 0.34 8.20 -18.48
N ARG A 390 -0.48 7.15 -18.59
CA ARG A 390 -1.88 7.20 -18.17
C ARG A 390 -2.05 7.37 -16.66
N ILE A 391 -1.18 6.80 -15.82
CA ILE A 391 -1.17 7.07 -14.37
C ILE A 391 -0.94 8.56 -14.10
N PHE A 392 0.00 9.20 -14.81
CA PHE A 392 0.25 10.65 -14.68
C PHE A 392 -0.93 11.48 -15.17
N TYR A 393 -1.57 11.10 -16.27
CA TYR A 393 -2.82 11.72 -16.73
C TYR A 393 -3.93 11.62 -15.68
N GLU A 394 -4.17 10.42 -15.14
CA GLU A 394 -5.19 10.21 -14.12
C GLU A 394 -4.90 11.00 -12.84
N LEU A 395 -3.63 11.06 -12.43
CA LEU A 395 -3.20 11.76 -11.24
C LEU A 395 -3.34 13.28 -11.36
N PHE A 396 -2.83 13.87 -12.44
CA PHE A 396 -2.67 15.33 -12.54
C PHE A 396 -3.72 16.04 -13.40
N GLU A 397 -4.18 15.42 -14.48
CA GLU A 397 -5.12 16.05 -15.42
C GLU A 397 -6.57 15.67 -15.10
N ASN A 398 -6.82 14.39 -14.84
CA ASN A 398 -8.16 13.92 -14.45
C ASN A 398 -8.43 14.14 -12.94
N GLU A 399 -7.37 14.38 -12.15
CA GLU A 399 -7.41 14.51 -10.70
C GLU A 399 -8.17 13.36 -10.03
N THR A 400 -7.97 12.14 -10.54
CA THR A 400 -8.57 10.93 -9.99
C THR A 400 -8.11 10.78 -8.54
N LYS A 401 -9.08 10.71 -7.63
CA LYS A 401 -8.84 10.91 -6.21
C LYS A 401 -7.94 9.85 -5.57
N ASN A 402 -8.25 8.56 -5.74
CA ASN A 402 -7.62 7.51 -4.93
C ASN A 402 -6.57 6.72 -5.70
N LEU A 403 -5.49 6.30 -5.03
CA LEU A 403 -4.35 5.63 -5.66
C LEU A 403 -4.74 4.37 -6.45
N ALA A 404 -5.60 3.51 -5.89
CA ALA A 404 -6.02 2.31 -6.61
C ALA A 404 -6.94 2.62 -7.81
N ARG A 405 -7.75 3.69 -7.73
CA ARG A 405 -8.55 4.16 -8.87
C ARG A 405 -7.66 4.70 -10.00
N ILE A 406 -6.61 5.45 -9.66
CA ILE A 406 -5.62 5.93 -10.64
C ILE A 406 -5.02 4.75 -11.41
N LEU A 407 -4.49 3.76 -10.67
CA LEU A 407 -3.88 2.57 -11.29
C LEU A 407 -4.89 1.80 -12.14
N GLN A 408 -6.08 1.55 -11.60
CA GLN A 408 -7.09 0.76 -12.29
C GLN A 408 -7.63 1.47 -13.53
N ASN A 409 -7.89 2.78 -13.49
CA ASN A 409 -8.27 3.55 -14.67
C ASN A 409 -7.19 3.49 -15.75
N ALA A 410 -5.92 3.55 -15.36
CA ALA A 410 -4.81 3.41 -16.29
C ALA A 410 -4.75 2.04 -16.94
N LYS A 411 -5.03 0.99 -16.16
CA LYS A 411 -5.12 -0.38 -16.66
C LYS A 411 -6.29 -0.57 -17.63
N GLU A 412 -7.49 -0.13 -17.25
CA GLU A 412 -8.71 -0.33 -18.06
C GLU A 412 -8.71 0.43 -19.38
N PHE A 413 -7.99 1.57 -19.45
CA PHE A 413 -7.84 2.33 -20.68
C PHE A 413 -7.28 1.50 -21.85
N PHE A 414 -6.44 0.49 -21.55
CA PHE A 414 -5.81 -0.36 -22.55
C PHE A 414 -6.51 -1.69 -22.81
N ILE A 415 -7.71 -1.94 -22.27
CA ILE A 415 -8.43 -3.22 -22.44
C ILE A 415 -8.55 -3.64 -23.92
N ASN A 416 -8.85 -2.71 -24.82
CA ASN A 416 -8.98 -3.03 -26.24
C ASN A 416 -7.67 -3.53 -26.87
N ARG A 417 -6.52 -3.13 -26.33
CA ARG A 417 -5.19 -3.57 -26.81
C ARG A 417 -4.82 -4.95 -26.29
N ILE A 418 -5.21 -5.26 -25.05
CA ILE A 418 -4.92 -6.53 -24.37
C ILE A 418 -5.37 -7.75 -25.18
N PHE A 419 -6.52 -7.67 -25.84
CA PHE A 419 -7.06 -8.76 -26.67
C PHE A 419 -6.31 -8.96 -28.01
N SER A 420 -5.50 -8.00 -28.42
CA SER A 420 -4.77 -8.04 -29.70
C SER A 420 -3.25 -8.17 -29.56
N GLU A 421 -2.70 -7.79 -28.41
CA GLU A 421 -1.26 -7.63 -28.19
C GLU A 421 -0.89 -8.12 -26.78
N ASN A 422 -0.24 -9.29 -26.69
CA ASN A 422 0.08 -9.95 -25.41
C ASN A 422 0.93 -9.08 -24.47
N GLN A 423 1.73 -8.13 -24.98
CA GLN A 423 2.47 -7.19 -24.14
C GLN A 423 1.57 -6.32 -23.28
N TYR A 424 0.42 -5.87 -23.79
CA TYR A 424 -0.50 -5.07 -22.98
C TYR A 424 -1.17 -5.94 -21.91
N ARG A 425 -1.45 -7.22 -22.21
CA ARG A 425 -1.92 -8.18 -21.20
C ARG A 425 -0.88 -8.36 -20.10
N TRP A 426 0.38 -8.54 -20.48
CA TRP A 426 1.50 -8.66 -19.55
C TRP A 426 1.60 -7.42 -18.63
N CYS A 427 1.67 -6.22 -19.22
CA CYS A 427 1.72 -4.97 -18.46
C CYS A 427 0.49 -4.79 -17.55
N PHE A 428 -0.69 -5.19 -18.00
CA PHE A 428 -1.90 -5.13 -17.18
C PHE A 428 -1.80 -6.05 -15.95
N TYR A 429 -1.29 -7.28 -16.13
CA TYR A 429 -1.18 -8.24 -15.03
C TYR A 429 -0.12 -7.86 -13.99
N GLU A 430 1.04 -7.38 -14.44
CA GLU A 430 2.19 -7.15 -13.54
C GLU A 430 2.11 -5.86 -12.71
N LEU A 431 1.22 -4.92 -13.07
CA LEU A 431 1.15 -3.64 -12.37
C LEU A 431 0.32 -3.75 -11.10
N VAL A 432 0.93 -3.37 -9.98
CA VAL A 432 0.36 -3.44 -8.64
C VAL A 432 0.53 -2.13 -7.86
N LEU A 433 -0.32 -1.97 -6.85
CA LEU A 433 -0.21 -0.92 -5.83
C LEU A 433 0.15 -1.57 -4.50
N LEU A 434 1.38 -1.31 -4.03
CA LEU A 434 1.76 -1.54 -2.63
C LEU A 434 1.50 -0.23 -1.88
N GLY A 435 0.39 -0.17 -1.15
CA GLY A 435 -0.15 1.05 -0.60
C GLY A 435 -1.62 0.90 -0.23
N ASP A 436 -2.15 1.89 0.49
CA ASP A 436 -3.57 1.93 0.81
C ASP A 436 -4.38 2.36 -0.43
N PRO A 437 -5.38 1.56 -0.87
CA PRO A 437 -6.10 1.79 -2.12
C PRO A 437 -6.96 3.06 -2.10
N GLU A 438 -7.42 3.46 -0.92
CA GLU A 438 -8.34 4.55 -0.70
C GLU A 438 -7.61 5.88 -0.48
N THR A 439 -6.32 5.87 -0.18
CA THR A 439 -5.52 7.10 -0.01
C THR A 439 -5.81 8.13 -1.11
N PRO A 440 -6.32 9.33 -0.76
CA PRO A 440 -6.43 10.42 -1.72
C PRO A 440 -5.03 10.90 -2.13
N SER A 441 -4.78 10.95 -3.44
CA SER A 441 -3.49 11.30 -4.02
C SER A 441 -3.13 12.77 -3.79
N LEU A 442 -4.05 13.69 -4.08
CA LEU A 442 -3.78 15.13 -4.03
C LEU A 442 -4.45 15.85 -2.84
N GLU A 443 -5.48 15.26 -2.25
CA GLU A 443 -6.22 15.90 -1.16
C GLU A 443 -5.51 15.73 0.18
N THR A 444 -5.52 16.79 0.98
CA THR A 444 -5.12 16.73 2.39
C THR A 444 -6.37 16.67 3.24
N ARG A 445 -6.49 15.60 4.03
CA ARG A 445 -7.57 15.38 4.98
C ARG A 445 -7.28 16.13 6.27
N GLU A 446 -8.34 16.60 6.90
CA GLU A 446 -8.23 17.15 8.25
C GLU A 446 -7.76 16.06 9.22
N ASN A 447 -7.03 16.43 10.26
CA ASN A 447 -6.76 15.48 11.33
C ASN A 447 -7.94 15.49 12.33
N ILE A 448 -9.10 14.96 11.89
CA ILE A 448 -10.38 15.03 12.62
C ILE A 448 -10.31 14.26 13.94
N ASN A 449 -9.51 13.20 14.00
CA ASN A 449 -9.18 12.46 15.21
C ASN A 449 -7.69 12.63 15.54
N ASN A 450 -7.31 13.82 16.00
CA ASN A 450 -6.04 14.04 16.69
C ASN A 450 -6.00 13.18 17.98
N ASP A 451 -5.70 11.89 17.83
CA ASP A 451 -5.11 11.06 18.86
C ASP A 451 -3.61 10.82 18.63
N PHE A 452 -3.06 11.32 17.51
CA PHE A 452 -1.66 11.76 17.45
C PHE A 452 -1.55 13.12 18.14
N LYS A 453 -1.92 13.19 19.42
CA LYS A 453 -1.78 14.41 20.20
C LYS A 453 -0.30 14.70 20.36
N THR A 454 0.10 15.92 20.02
CA THR A 454 1.36 16.48 20.51
C THR A 454 1.16 16.80 21.98
N PHE A 455 1.89 16.09 22.82
CA PHE A 455 1.95 16.32 24.25
C PHE A 455 3.23 17.07 24.59
N PHE A 456 3.15 17.96 25.55
CA PHE A 456 4.29 18.75 25.98
C PHE A 456 4.76 18.29 27.35
N VAL A 457 6.07 18.13 27.49
CA VAL A 457 6.72 17.84 28.76
C VAL A 457 7.63 19.01 29.12
N ASP A 458 7.47 19.54 30.32
CA ASP A 458 8.24 20.68 30.82
C ASP A 458 8.38 20.55 32.35
N ASP A 459 9.62 20.49 32.85
CA ASP A 459 9.92 20.26 34.27
C ASP A 459 9.45 21.41 35.19
N ASP A 460 9.19 22.59 34.61
CA ASP A 460 8.63 23.75 35.30
C ASP A 460 7.09 23.81 35.23
N TYR A 461 6.46 22.86 34.54
CA TYR A 461 5.00 22.80 34.42
C TYR A 461 4.35 22.33 35.73
N ILE A 462 3.27 22.98 36.17
CA ILE A 462 2.66 22.74 37.50
C ILE A 462 1.13 22.58 37.44
N PHE A 463 0.57 21.95 38.49
CA PHE A 463 -0.82 21.44 38.56
C PHE A 463 -1.95 22.46 38.36
N ASN A 464 -1.65 23.76 38.35
CA ASN A 464 -2.64 24.83 38.18
C ASN A 464 -2.64 25.43 36.76
N GLN A 465 -1.84 24.91 35.84
CA GLN A 465 -1.77 25.37 34.45
C GLN A 465 -2.74 24.59 33.53
N PRO A 466 -3.32 25.23 32.50
CA PRO A 466 -4.28 24.60 31.60
C PRO A 466 -3.66 23.46 30.78
N GLY A 467 -4.18 22.24 30.93
CA GLY A 467 -3.69 21.06 30.21
C GLY A 467 -2.91 20.07 31.08
N TRP A 468 -2.73 20.35 32.37
CA TRP A 468 -2.08 19.45 33.34
C TRP A 468 -2.64 18.02 33.32
N ASN A 469 -1.73 17.05 33.13
CA ASN A 469 -2.02 15.60 33.04
C ASN A 469 -3.02 15.20 31.94
N ILE A 470 -3.27 16.08 30.98
CA ILE A 470 -4.17 15.85 29.86
C ILE A 470 -3.44 16.08 28.54
N THR A 471 -2.81 17.25 28.36
CA THR A 471 -1.98 17.59 27.17
C THR A 471 -0.56 18.01 27.53
N HIS A 472 -0.32 18.34 28.80
CA HIS A 472 0.96 18.79 29.33
C HIS A 472 1.31 18.02 30.60
N PHE A 473 2.58 17.66 30.74
CA PHE A 473 3.10 16.86 31.85
C PHE A 473 4.39 17.50 32.39
N SER A 474 4.67 17.31 33.68
CA SER A 474 5.95 17.70 34.27
C SER A 474 6.99 16.57 34.27
N SER A 475 6.64 15.40 33.72
CA SER A 475 7.48 14.20 33.70
C SER A 475 7.30 13.46 32.39
N ILE A 476 8.42 13.00 31.84
CA ILE A 476 8.47 12.23 30.60
C ILE A 476 7.78 10.88 30.79
N GLN A 477 8.04 10.18 31.90
CA GLN A 477 7.37 8.90 32.19
C GLN A 477 5.86 9.06 32.31
N SER A 478 5.40 10.12 32.99
CA SER A 478 3.97 10.36 33.19
C SER A 478 3.24 10.61 31.87
N ALA A 479 3.91 11.29 30.92
CA ALA A 479 3.41 11.43 29.56
C ALA A 479 3.32 10.06 28.89
N ILE A 480 4.42 9.30 28.84
CA ILE A 480 4.45 7.96 28.22
C ILE A 480 3.35 7.06 28.78
N ASP A 481 3.13 7.04 30.09
CA ASP A 481 2.12 6.19 30.73
C ASP A 481 0.69 6.56 30.29
N LYS A 482 0.43 7.84 30.02
CA LYS A 482 -0.92 8.36 29.76
C LYS A 482 -1.30 8.43 28.29
N ILE A 483 -0.34 8.61 27.40
CA ILE A 483 -0.61 8.91 25.99
C ILE A 483 -0.78 7.64 25.16
N ASP A 484 -1.50 7.76 24.05
CA ASP A 484 -1.73 6.65 23.13
C ASP A 484 -0.47 6.38 22.28
N GLU A 485 -0.36 5.14 21.79
CA GLU A 485 0.72 4.76 20.88
C GLU A 485 0.72 5.66 19.63
N PHE A 486 1.91 5.90 19.08
CA PHE A 486 2.24 6.83 17.99
C PHE A 486 2.09 8.32 18.30
N SER A 487 1.73 8.70 19.52
CA SER A 487 1.69 10.11 19.92
C SER A 487 3.07 10.77 19.89
N THR A 488 3.07 12.09 19.69
CA THR A 488 4.28 12.91 19.75
C THR A 488 4.45 13.51 21.13
N ILE A 489 5.63 13.34 21.74
CA ILE A 489 6.04 14.06 22.95
C ILE A 489 7.08 15.11 22.54
N ILE A 490 6.79 16.39 22.78
CA ILE A 490 7.76 17.48 22.73
C ILE A 490 8.23 17.77 24.15
N ILE A 491 9.54 17.66 24.37
CA ILE A 491 10.17 17.91 25.66
C ILE A 491 10.85 19.29 25.61
N ASN A 492 10.36 20.23 26.40
CA ASN A 492 10.88 21.58 26.50
C ASN A 492 12.29 21.61 27.14
N PRO A 493 13.05 22.72 26.99
CA PRO A 493 14.34 22.89 27.65
C PRO A 493 14.23 22.65 29.16
N GLY A 494 15.08 21.81 29.72
CA GLY A 494 14.93 21.38 31.11
C GLY A 494 15.91 20.27 31.50
N THR A 495 15.99 19.99 32.80
CA THR A 495 16.78 18.86 33.33
C THR A 495 15.87 17.86 34.03
N TYR A 496 15.55 16.78 33.31
CA TYR A 496 14.61 15.76 33.73
C TYR A 496 15.34 14.65 34.51
N ILE A 497 15.01 14.49 35.79
CA ILE A 497 15.60 13.51 36.71
C ILE A 497 14.67 12.29 36.80
N GLU A 498 14.79 11.36 35.85
CA GLU A 498 13.81 10.27 35.66
C GLU A 498 14.46 8.93 35.27
N HIS A 499 13.70 7.85 35.47
CA HIS A 499 13.94 6.54 34.86
C HIS A 499 12.82 6.31 33.87
N ILE A 500 13.13 6.27 32.58
CA ILE A 500 12.14 6.27 31.51
C ILE A 500 12.02 4.87 30.93
N ILE A 501 10.81 4.33 30.92
CA ILE A 501 10.41 3.08 30.28
C ILE A 501 9.50 3.43 29.12
N ILE A 502 9.94 3.12 27.91
CA ILE A 502 9.16 3.27 26.70
C ILE A 502 8.69 1.89 26.28
N ASN A 503 7.40 1.63 26.49
CA ASN A 503 6.76 0.33 26.26
C ASN A 503 5.73 0.36 25.12
N LYS A 504 5.61 1.50 24.44
CA LYS A 504 4.73 1.73 23.29
C LYS A 504 5.49 2.60 22.28
N THR A 505 5.20 2.45 21.01
CA THR A 505 5.79 3.27 19.94
C THR A 505 5.40 4.74 20.13
N LEU A 506 6.37 5.66 20.17
CA LEU A 506 6.16 7.09 20.32
C LEU A 506 7.15 7.90 19.46
N LEU A 507 6.81 9.16 19.18
CA LEU A 507 7.72 10.14 18.59
C LEU A 507 8.16 11.11 19.70
N ILE A 508 9.38 10.97 20.21
CA ILE A 508 9.90 11.77 21.32
C ILE A 508 10.97 12.74 20.83
N HIS A 509 10.69 14.04 20.95
CA HIS A 509 11.54 15.10 20.45
C HIS A 509 11.88 16.08 21.58
N GLY A 510 13.16 16.24 21.90
CA GLY A 510 13.62 17.36 22.68
C GLY A 510 13.64 18.65 21.86
N SER A 511 13.47 19.79 22.52
CA SER A 511 13.52 21.10 21.87
C SER A 511 14.91 21.42 21.31
N ASP A 512 15.98 21.03 22.00
CA ASP A 512 17.37 21.19 21.56
C ASP A 512 18.29 20.29 22.41
N MET A 513 19.20 19.53 21.79
CA MET A 513 20.07 18.60 22.51
C MET A 513 20.94 19.26 23.59
N ASN A 514 21.26 20.55 23.49
CA ASN A 514 22.07 21.27 24.47
C ASN A 514 21.28 21.71 25.69
N THR A 515 19.95 21.76 25.59
CA THR A 515 19.06 22.31 26.63
C THR A 515 18.06 21.29 27.17
N THR A 516 17.77 20.22 26.43
CA THR A 516 16.91 19.13 26.87
C THR A 516 17.76 17.97 27.39
N ILE A 517 17.90 17.89 28.72
CA ILE A 517 18.82 16.95 29.38
C ILE A 517 18.04 15.96 30.23
N ILE A 518 18.23 14.66 29.99
CA ILE A 518 17.72 13.60 30.86
C ILE A 518 18.89 13.08 31.70
N THR A 519 18.70 13.05 33.02
CA THR A 519 19.74 12.62 33.95
C THR A 519 19.20 11.69 35.01
N ASN A 520 20.12 11.05 35.73
CA ASN A 520 19.81 9.91 36.55
C ASN A 520 19.05 10.30 37.84
N LYS A 521 17.95 9.58 38.11
CA LYS A 521 17.24 9.61 39.38
C LYS A 521 17.91 8.78 40.48
N ASP A 522 18.48 7.63 40.15
CA ASP A 522 19.24 6.78 41.07
C ASP A 522 20.28 5.88 40.36
N ASN A 523 21.42 5.64 41.00
CA ASN A 523 22.49 4.78 40.45
C ASN A 523 22.17 3.29 40.60
N LYS A 524 20.95 2.85 40.27
CA LYS A 524 20.55 1.44 40.31
C LYS A 524 19.85 0.96 39.05
N LYS A 525 19.48 1.87 38.14
CA LYS A 525 18.72 1.55 36.92
C LYS A 525 19.19 2.36 35.71
N PRO A 526 19.00 1.84 34.48
CA PRO A 526 19.25 2.59 33.25
C PRO A 526 18.41 3.86 33.17
N ILE A 527 18.94 4.96 32.62
CA ILE A 527 18.15 6.20 32.47
C ILE A 527 16.97 5.98 31.50
N LEU A 528 17.21 5.22 30.43
CA LEU A 528 16.22 4.88 29.42
C LEU A 528 16.14 3.35 29.24
N THR A 529 14.92 2.82 29.20
CA THR A 529 14.61 1.41 28.95
C THR A 529 13.63 1.32 27.78
N LEU A 530 14.06 0.73 26.66
CA LEU A 530 13.24 0.48 25.48
C LEU A 530 12.65 -0.94 25.54
N GLN A 531 11.33 -1.02 25.50
CA GLN A 531 10.53 -2.26 25.48
C GLN A 531 9.60 -2.33 24.25
N CYS A 532 9.72 -1.38 23.33
CA CYS A 532 8.97 -1.30 22.08
C CYS A 532 9.92 -1.25 20.86
N HIS A 533 9.40 -1.59 19.68
CA HIS A 533 10.21 -1.80 18.48
C HIS A 533 10.44 -0.54 17.63
N SER A 534 9.69 0.56 17.85
CA SER A 534 9.56 1.61 16.81
C SER A 534 9.53 3.05 17.34
N THR A 535 10.10 3.32 18.51
CA THR A 535 10.12 4.70 19.06
C THR A 535 11.28 5.52 18.50
N THR A 536 10.96 6.73 18.02
CA THR A 536 11.96 7.73 17.63
C THR A 536 12.28 8.62 18.82
N ILE A 537 13.57 8.82 19.10
CA ILE A 537 14.05 9.74 20.14
C ILE A 537 15.09 10.66 19.51
N SER A 538 14.88 11.97 19.56
CA SER A 538 15.78 12.93 18.94
C SER A 538 15.93 14.21 19.78
N ASN A 539 16.99 14.98 19.50
CA ASN A 539 17.27 16.29 20.12
C ASN A 539 17.30 16.29 21.66
N ILE A 540 17.74 15.19 22.26
CA ILE A 540 17.85 15.02 23.71
C ILE A 540 19.27 14.59 24.05
N THR A 541 19.80 15.10 25.16
CA THR A 541 21.06 14.63 25.73
C THR A 541 20.82 13.81 26.99
N ILE A 542 21.32 12.57 27.02
CA ILE A 542 21.33 11.73 28.23
C ILE A 542 22.69 11.87 28.93
N LYS A 543 22.70 12.32 30.20
CA LYS A 543 23.93 12.58 30.98
C LYS A 543 23.93 11.88 32.34
N ASN A 544 25.13 11.60 32.85
CA ASN A 544 25.39 11.04 34.19
C ASN A 544 24.88 9.60 34.44
N GLY A 545 24.74 8.80 33.39
CA GLY A 545 24.67 7.34 33.56
C GLY A 545 26.07 6.76 33.76
N LEU A 546 26.18 5.75 34.63
CA LEU A 546 27.46 5.11 34.90
C LEU A 546 27.92 4.30 33.67
N ARG A 547 29.24 4.29 33.44
CA ARG A 547 29.91 3.37 32.51
C ARG A 547 30.76 2.45 33.37
N SER A 548 30.52 1.14 33.36
CA SER A 548 31.43 0.19 34.00
C SER A 548 31.51 -1.14 33.26
N GLN A 549 32.74 -1.65 33.23
CA GLN A 549 33.18 -2.91 32.66
C GLN A 549 32.50 -4.11 33.33
N ASN A 550 32.07 -5.03 32.48
CA ASN A 550 31.66 -6.41 32.72
C ASN A 550 30.22 -6.65 33.21
N ASP A 551 29.51 -7.41 32.38
CA ASP A 551 28.29 -8.19 32.63
C ASP A 551 27.10 -7.39 33.21
N TYR A 552 26.55 -6.50 32.36
CA TYR A 552 25.39 -5.59 32.55
C TYR A 552 24.64 -5.67 33.91
N PRO A 553 24.70 -4.61 34.73
CA PRO A 553 23.59 -3.65 34.73
C PRO A 553 24.04 -2.18 34.93
N GLU A 554 23.20 -1.23 34.50
CA GLU A 554 23.37 0.25 34.57
C GLU A 554 24.11 0.89 33.39
N SER A 555 23.62 0.60 32.18
CA SER A 555 23.86 1.43 31.00
C SER A 555 22.97 2.68 31.00
N LEU A 556 23.38 3.75 30.30
CA LEU A 556 22.49 4.90 30.02
C LEU A 556 21.17 4.47 29.35
N LEU A 557 21.23 3.41 28.55
CA LEU A 557 20.15 2.85 27.75
C LEU A 557 20.14 1.32 27.88
N TYR A 558 18.99 0.74 28.22
CA TYR A 558 18.73 -0.69 28.15
C TYR A 558 17.72 -1.00 27.05
N ILE A 559 18.04 -1.97 26.20
CA ILE A 559 17.20 -2.45 25.11
C ILE A 559 16.92 -3.92 25.37
N LYS A 560 15.64 -4.32 25.34
CA LYS A 560 15.23 -5.72 25.52
C LYS A 560 15.81 -6.58 24.39
N GLU A 561 16.30 -7.79 24.71
CA GLU A 561 17.08 -8.63 23.78
C GLU A 561 16.38 -8.96 22.46
N ASP A 562 15.05 -9.10 22.47
CA ASP A 562 14.22 -9.35 21.29
C ASP A 562 14.15 -8.16 20.31
N LEU A 563 14.57 -6.96 20.75
CA LEU A 563 14.58 -5.73 19.94
C LEU A 563 15.93 -5.48 19.24
N LEU A 564 17.01 -6.14 19.68
CA LEU A 564 18.38 -5.85 19.21
C LEU A 564 18.63 -6.26 17.76
N ASN A 565 17.90 -7.24 17.23
CA ASN A 565 18.09 -7.76 15.87
C ASN A 565 17.50 -6.88 14.76
N LYS A 566 16.81 -5.79 15.11
CA LYS A 566 16.17 -4.86 14.14
C LYS A 566 16.62 -3.40 14.30
N MET A 567 17.58 -3.09 15.18
CA MET A 567 18.07 -1.73 15.40
C MET A 567 19.51 -1.58 14.91
N PHE A 568 19.73 -0.70 13.93
CA PHE A 568 21.07 -0.22 13.55
C PHE A 568 21.30 1.14 14.22
N PHE A 569 22.27 1.20 15.14
CA PHE A 569 22.68 2.40 15.88
C PHE A 569 23.24 3.50 14.98
#